data_AF-A0A6C0CN10-F1
#
_entry.id   AF-A0A6C0CN10-F1
#
_cell.length_a   1.000
_cell.length_b   1.000
_cell.length_c   1.000
_cell.angle_alpha   90.00
_cell.angle_beta   90.00
_cell.angle_gamma   90.00
#
_symmetry.space_group_name_H-M   'P 1'
#
loop_
_entity.id
_entity.type
_entity.pdbx_description
1 polymer ?
#
loop_
_entity_poly.entity_id
_entity_poly.type
_entity_poly.pdbx_seq_one_letter_code
_entity_poly.pdbx_strand_id
1 'polypeptide(L)'
;MKSSTIIKIIYNDLMGSDPCEEEVKRLNEVLKSSVNPSNKQPDKLFYYSKSADKPVGKGANELVANPVDYAELNKIGDWRRILSNFCAIPNGFTYDGHTFKTVEHAFQSKKIGLVDQQKAFTFTLESNTILSRGGGQMARGFGRKLVVLSKDKLKEWGRIKTQVMKDIMVARFMQDDVGRDVLLKTNSAQLHHIRPRQKSIRMIELECARAKVVELLSTK
;
A
#
# COMPACT_ATOMS: atom_id res chain seq x y z
N MET A 1 28.99 5.27 -0.81
CA MET A 1 27.84 5.38 -1.73
C MET A 1 27.66 4.19 -2.71
N LYS A 2 28.22 3.00 -2.47
CA LYS A 2 28.10 1.85 -3.41
C LYS A 2 27.09 0.74 -3.01
N SER A 3 26.50 0.82 -1.82
CA SER A 3 25.70 -0.28 -1.25
C SER A 3 24.25 -0.37 -1.78
N SER A 4 23.61 0.75 -2.14
CA SER A 4 22.19 0.73 -2.57
C SER A 4 21.96 0.19 -3.98
N THR A 5 22.95 0.27 -4.86
CA THR A 5 22.83 -0.17 -6.26
C THR A 5 23.09 -1.68 -6.38
N ILE A 6 24.08 -2.19 -5.63
CA ILE A 6 24.42 -3.61 -5.59
C ILE A 6 23.27 -4.44 -5.00
N ILE A 7 22.60 -3.94 -3.96
CA ILE A 7 21.42 -4.62 -3.38
C ILE A 7 20.26 -4.71 -4.39
N LYS A 8 20.07 -3.69 -5.24
CA LYS A 8 19.03 -3.69 -6.28
C LYS A 8 19.31 -4.68 -7.41
N ILE A 9 20.57 -4.77 -7.84
CA ILE A 9 20.99 -5.70 -8.91
C ILE A 9 20.81 -7.15 -8.44
N ILE A 10 21.25 -7.46 -7.21
CA ILE A 10 21.10 -8.80 -6.64
C ILE A 10 19.62 -9.17 -6.40
N TYR A 11 18.75 -8.19 -6.13
CA TYR A 11 17.31 -8.43 -5.94
C TYR A 11 16.59 -8.80 -7.25
N ASN A 12 17.00 -8.21 -8.37
CA ASN A 12 16.38 -8.45 -9.67
C ASN A 12 16.88 -9.73 -10.34
N ASP A 13 18.15 -10.10 -10.16
CA ASP A 13 18.75 -11.27 -10.82
C ASP A 13 18.34 -12.63 -10.20
N LEU A 14 17.86 -12.65 -8.95
CA LEU A 14 17.60 -13.90 -8.22
C LEU A 14 16.13 -14.33 -8.13
N MET A 15 15.18 -13.47 -8.54
CA MET A 15 13.78 -13.60 -8.09
C MET A 15 12.70 -13.55 -9.18
N GLY A 16 13.05 -13.35 -10.46
CA GLY A 16 12.06 -13.13 -11.51
C GLY A 16 11.26 -11.83 -11.31
N SER A 17 10.37 -11.48 -12.25
CA SER A 17 9.47 -10.34 -12.07
C SER A 17 8.48 -10.59 -10.92
N ASP A 18 8.12 -9.54 -10.19
CA ASP A 18 7.16 -9.64 -9.09
C ASP A 18 5.79 -10.10 -9.66
N PRO A 19 5.16 -11.16 -9.13
CA PRO A 19 3.87 -11.62 -9.61
C PRO A 19 2.77 -10.54 -9.67
N CYS A 20 2.80 -9.52 -8.79
CA CYS A 20 1.87 -8.38 -8.86
C CYS A 20 2.27 -7.37 -9.96
N GLU A 21 3.54 -7.30 -10.36
CA GLU A 21 3.97 -6.52 -11.53
C GLU A 21 3.46 -7.14 -12.84
N GLU A 22 3.51 -8.47 -12.97
CA GLU A 22 2.89 -9.18 -14.11
C GLU A 22 1.37 -9.11 -14.09
N GLU A 23 0.73 -9.18 -12.91
CA GLU A 23 -0.72 -9.01 -12.75
C GLU A 23 -1.16 -7.60 -13.16
N VAL A 24 -0.43 -6.55 -12.77
CA VAL A 24 -0.69 -5.17 -13.22
C VAL A 24 -0.45 -5.01 -14.71
N LYS A 25 0.59 -5.65 -15.27
CA LYS A 25 0.82 -5.63 -16.72
C LYS A 25 -0.36 -6.26 -17.48
N ARG A 26 -0.82 -7.43 -17.03
CA ARG A 26 -1.98 -8.13 -17.57
C ARG A 26 -3.27 -7.30 -17.45
N LEU A 27 -3.52 -6.69 -16.29
CA LEU A 27 -4.68 -5.82 -16.07
C LEU A 27 -4.63 -4.56 -16.94
N ASN A 28 -3.44 -3.97 -17.13
CA ASN A 28 -3.27 -2.87 -18.07
C ASN A 28 -3.49 -3.27 -19.52
N GLU A 29 -3.17 -4.52 -19.91
CA GLU A 29 -3.46 -5.06 -21.24
C GLU A 29 -4.97 -5.31 -21.44
N VAL A 30 -5.67 -5.80 -20.41
CA VAL A 30 -7.14 -5.96 -20.43
C VAL A 30 -7.85 -4.60 -20.47
N LEU A 31 -7.34 -3.58 -19.76
CA LEU A 31 -7.89 -2.21 -19.83
C LEU A 31 -7.62 -1.52 -21.19
N LYS A 32 -6.58 -1.93 -21.91
CA LYS A 32 -6.24 -1.41 -23.25
C LYS A 32 -7.14 -1.94 -24.37
N SER A 33 -7.94 -2.99 -24.15
CA SER A 33 -8.85 -3.53 -25.18
C SER A 33 -10.20 -2.80 -25.27
N SER A 34 -10.42 -1.75 -24.45
CA SER A 34 -11.68 -0.99 -24.44
C SER A 34 -11.54 0.51 -24.72
N VAL A 35 -10.34 1.02 -25.08
CA VAL A 35 -10.15 2.45 -25.41
C VAL A 35 -9.12 2.62 -26.53
N ASN A 36 -9.47 3.44 -27.53
CA ASN A 36 -8.58 3.91 -28.59
C ASN A 36 -7.21 4.37 -28.06
N PRO A 37 -6.10 4.08 -28.75
CA PRO A 37 -4.75 4.35 -28.27
C PRO A 37 -4.42 5.84 -28.43
N SER A 38 -4.97 6.69 -27.54
CA SER A 38 -4.35 7.98 -27.31
C SER A 38 -3.07 7.75 -26.53
N ASN A 39 -1.95 8.25 -27.05
CA ASN A 39 -0.60 8.15 -26.51
C ASN A 39 -0.44 9.02 -25.23
N LYS A 40 -1.39 8.91 -24.30
CA LYS A 40 -1.47 9.73 -23.09
C LYS A 40 -0.64 9.06 -21.99
N GLN A 41 0.34 9.78 -21.46
CA GLN A 41 1.02 9.32 -20.26
C GLN A 41 0.00 9.07 -19.13
N PRO A 42 0.14 8.00 -18.34
CA PRO A 42 -0.79 7.74 -17.25
C PRO A 42 -0.66 8.82 -16.18
N ASP A 43 -1.79 9.21 -15.61
CA ASP A 43 -1.82 10.12 -14.45
C ASP A 43 -1.03 9.52 -13.29
N LYS A 44 -0.36 10.39 -12.53
CA LYS A 44 0.45 10.04 -11.36
C LYS A 44 0.01 10.86 -10.16
N LEU A 45 -0.49 10.16 -9.16
CA LEU A 45 -0.86 10.73 -7.88
C LEU A 45 0.20 10.39 -6.84
N PHE A 46 0.52 11.35 -5.98
CA PHE A 46 1.57 11.21 -4.98
C PHE A 46 1.00 11.31 -3.58
N TYR A 47 1.39 10.38 -2.72
CA TYR A 47 0.88 10.36 -1.35
C TYR A 47 1.95 9.96 -0.34
N TYR A 48 1.78 10.44 0.89
CA TYR A 48 2.49 10.00 2.08
C TYR A 48 1.73 10.45 3.33
N SER A 49 2.14 9.95 4.50
CA SER A 49 1.40 10.17 5.76
C SER A 49 1.30 11.62 6.21
N LYS A 50 2.06 12.56 5.64
CA LYS A 50 1.97 14.00 5.92
C LYS A 50 1.68 14.83 4.67
N SER A 51 1.08 14.23 3.63
CA SER A 51 0.64 14.97 2.45
C SER A 51 -0.25 16.16 2.84
N ALA A 52 -0.14 17.26 2.09
CA ALA A 52 -1.06 18.37 2.25
C ALA A 52 -2.44 18.00 1.68
N ASP A 53 -3.49 18.54 2.27
CA ASP A 53 -4.83 18.49 1.71
C ASP A 53 -4.94 19.51 0.58
N LYS A 54 -4.95 19.02 -0.65
CA LYS A 54 -4.98 19.84 -1.86
C LYS A 54 -5.79 19.12 -2.94
N PRO A 55 -6.36 19.86 -3.90
CA PRO A 55 -6.94 19.22 -5.07
C PRO A 55 -5.93 18.33 -5.81
N VAL A 56 -6.44 17.30 -6.48
CA VAL A 56 -5.70 16.42 -7.39
C VAL A 56 -5.06 17.24 -8.51
N GLY A 57 -3.80 16.95 -8.84
CA GLY A 57 -2.99 17.70 -9.82
C GLY A 57 -2.35 18.97 -9.25
N LYS A 58 -2.62 19.32 -7.98
CA LYS A 58 -1.97 20.43 -7.27
C LYS A 58 -0.99 19.95 -6.18
N GLY A 59 -0.85 18.64 -6.02
CA GLY A 59 0.16 18.03 -5.17
C GLY A 59 1.55 18.07 -5.82
N ALA A 60 2.59 18.05 -4.99
CA ALA A 60 3.97 18.04 -5.49
C ALA A 60 4.24 16.77 -6.32
N ASN A 61 4.81 16.95 -7.52
CA ASN A 61 5.15 15.91 -8.50
C ASN A 61 3.96 15.23 -9.20
N GLU A 62 2.73 15.65 -8.93
CA GLU A 62 1.56 15.07 -9.59
C GLU A 62 1.52 15.43 -11.07
N LEU A 63 1.12 14.46 -11.88
CA LEU A 63 0.86 14.62 -13.31
C LEU A 63 -0.58 14.17 -13.54
N VAL A 64 -1.45 15.09 -13.93
CA VAL A 64 -2.87 14.82 -14.14
C VAL A 64 -3.28 15.47 -15.45
N ALA A 65 -3.74 14.67 -16.40
CA ALA A 65 -4.14 15.15 -17.71
C ALA A 65 -5.46 15.92 -17.68
N ASN A 66 -6.43 15.45 -16.90
CA ASN A 66 -7.72 16.12 -16.72
C ASN A 66 -8.16 16.10 -15.25
N PRO A 67 -7.98 17.20 -14.50
CA PRO A 67 -8.37 17.26 -13.08
C PRO A 67 -9.86 17.02 -12.82
N VAL A 68 -10.73 17.23 -13.82
CA VAL A 68 -12.18 16.99 -13.69
C VAL A 68 -12.49 15.52 -13.45
N ASP A 69 -11.65 14.60 -13.94
CA ASP A 69 -11.81 13.15 -13.74
C ASP A 69 -11.72 12.75 -12.25
N TYR A 70 -11.23 13.66 -11.40
CA TYR A 70 -11.06 13.47 -9.96
C TYR A 70 -11.91 14.42 -9.12
N ALA A 71 -12.96 15.03 -9.70
CA ALA A 71 -13.85 15.95 -9.00
C ALA A 71 -14.44 15.33 -7.71
N GLU A 72 -14.84 14.06 -7.76
CA GLU A 72 -15.37 13.36 -6.59
C GLU A 72 -14.30 13.03 -5.55
N LEU A 73 -13.06 12.75 -5.96
CA LEU A 73 -11.95 12.54 -5.03
C LEU A 73 -11.64 13.84 -4.26
N ASN A 74 -11.73 14.99 -4.93
CA ASN A 74 -11.48 16.31 -4.34
C ASN A 74 -12.52 16.72 -3.29
N LYS A 75 -13.68 16.05 -3.22
CA LYS A 75 -14.67 16.25 -2.15
C LYS A 75 -14.25 15.59 -0.83
N ILE A 76 -13.29 14.67 -0.88
CA ILE A 76 -12.79 13.94 0.29
C ILE A 76 -11.53 14.63 0.79
N GLY A 77 -11.65 15.31 1.93
CA GLY A 77 -10.50 15.92 2.59
C GLY A 77 -9.44 14.89 2.95
N ASP A 78 -8.17 15.28 2.85
CA ASP A 78 -7.01 14.47 3.24
C ASP A 78 -6.88 13.11 2.51
N TRP A 79 -7.48 12.96 1.32
CA TRP A 79 -7.49 11.70 0.56
C TRP A 79 -6.09 11.07 0.37
N ARG A 80 -5.03 11.89 0.20
CA ARG A 80 -3.64 11.40 0.12
C ARG A 80 -3.19 10.71 1.41
N ARG A 81 -3.57 11.24 2.57
CA ARG A 81 -3.22 10.65 3.86
C ARG A 81 -3.98 9.34 4.07
N ILE A 82 -5.23 9.27 3.59
CA ILE A 82 -6.07 8.07 3.66
C ILE A 82 -5.43 6.89 2.93
N LEU A 83 -4.81 7.12 1.76
CA LEU A 83 -4.06 6.08 1.03
C LEU A 83 -2.83 5.54 1.78
N SER A 84 -2.33 6.25 2.80
CA SER A 84 -1.15 5.83 3.54
C SER A 84 -1.39 4.55 4.35
N ASN A 85 -0.38 3.66 4.38
CA ASN A 85 -0.36 2.51 5.29
C ASN A 85 -0.35 2.90 6.78
N PHE A 86 -0.10 4.18 7.07
CA PHE A 86 -0.11 4.73 8.43
C PHE A 86 -1.46 5.34 8.81
N CYS A 87 -2.41 5.44 7.87
CA CYS A 87 -3.75 5.90 8.18
C CYS A 87 -4.42 4.92 9.16
N ALA A 88 -4.97 5.48 10.24
CA ALA A 88 -5.67 4.73 11.26
C ALA A 88 -7.14 4.59 10.91
N ILE A 89 -7.64 3.36 11.03
CA ILE A 89 -9.05 3.06 10.83
C ILE A 89 -9.70 3.12 12.22
N PRO A 90 -10.75 3.94 12.44
CA PRO A 90 -11.35 4.14 13.76
C PRO A 90 -11.65 2.83 14.48
N ASN A 91 -12.28 1.88 13.80
CA ASN A 91 -12.67 0.58 14.35
C ASN A 91 -11.70 -0.56 14.00
N GLY A 92 -10.56 -0.24 13.36
CA GLY A 92 -9.66 -1.23 12.80
C GLY A 92 -10.27 -2.00 11.63
N PHE A 93 -9.55 -3.02 11.17
CA PHE A 93 -9.99 -3.98 10.16
C PHE A 93 -9.44 -5.36 10.51
N THR A 94 -10.17 -6.41 10.13
CA THR A 94 -9.77 -7.79 10.39
C THR A 94 -8.90 -8.31 9.25
N TYR A 95 -7.79 -8.96 9.59
CA TYR A 95 -6.95 -9.71 8.67
C TYR A 95 -6.36 -10.91 9.41
N ASP A 96 -6.46 -12.10 8.82
CA ASP A 96 -5.87 -13.33 9.38
C ASP A 96 -6.31 -13.61 10.84
N GLY A 97 -7.60 -13.42 11.12
CA GLY A 97 -8.21 -13.68 12.44
C GLY A 97 -7.94 -12.61 13.51
N HIS A 98 -7.26 -11.51 13.20
CA HIS A 98 -6.94 -10.44 14.15
C HIS A 98 -7.33 -9.06 13.63
N THR A 99 -7.59 -8.14 14.54
CA THR A 99 -7.98 -6.76 14.22
C THR A 99 -6.78 -5.82 14.31
N PHE A 100 -6.58 -5.00 13.29
CA PHE A 100 -5.45 -4.07 13.21
C PHE A 100 -5.88 -2.62 13.04
N LYS A 101 -5.15 -1.70 13.67
CA LYS A 101 -5.43 -0.26 13.59
C LYS A 101 -5.04 0.37 12.24
N THR A 102 -3.96 -0.12 11.64
CA THR A 102 -3.43 0.37 10.34
C THR A 102 -2.87 -0.79 9.53
N VAL A 103 -2.72 -0.60 8.21
CA VAL A 103 -2.01 -1.56 7.31
C VAL A 103 -0.62 -1.89 7.85
N GLU A 104 0.12 -0.89 8.34
CA GLU A 104 1.45 -1.10 8.91
C GLU A 104 1.45 -2.00 10.15
N HIS A 105 0.41 -2.00 11.00
CA HIS A 105 0.32 -2.92 12.14
C HIS A 105 0.23 -4.38 11.66
N ALA A 106 -0.68 -4.66 10.73
CA ALA A 106 -0.82 -5.98 10.13
C ALA A 106 0.48 -6.42 9.44
N PHE A 107 1.12 -5.53 8.68
CA PHE A 107 2.35 -5.83 7.95
C PHE A 107 3.53 -6.16 8.88
N GLN A 108 3.71 -5.38 9.94
CA GLN A 108 4.75 -5.67 10.94
C GLN A 108 4.42 -6.95 11.73
N SER A 109 3.15 -7.17 12.08
CA SER A 109 2.71 -8.41 12.74
C SER A 109 3.08 -9.64 11.90
N LYS A 110 2.72 -9.68 10.61
CA LYS A 110 3.06 -10.80 9.71
C LYS A 110 4.57 -11.00 9.57
N LYS A 111 5.34 -9.92 9.46
CA LYS A 111 6.81 -10.00 9.39
C LYS A 111 7.41 -10.61 10.67
N ILE A 112 6.95 -10.15 11.83
CA ILE A 112 7.49 -10.57 13.14
C ILE A 112 7.03 -11.99 13.48
N GLY A 113 5.82 -12.36 13.07
CA GLY A 113 5.26 -13.71 13.27
C GLY A 113 6.06 -14.80 12.56
N LEU A 114 6.89 -14.47 11.58
CA LEU A 114 7.84 -15.43 11.00
C LEU A 114 8.86 -15.97 12.01
N VAL A 115 9.02 -15.28 13.15
CA VAL A 115 10.01 -15.60 14.18
C VAL A 115 9.37 -15.70 15.57
N ASP A 116 8.42 -14.82 15.89
CA ASP A 116 7.86 -14.70 17.24
C ASP A 116 6.38 -14.29 17.17
N GLN A 117 5.50 -15.27 17.33
CA GLN A 117 4.04 -15.08 17.28
C GLN A 117 3.52 -14.24 18.45
N GLN A 118 4.12 -14.37 19.64
CA GLN A 118 3.69 -13.61 20.81
C GLN A 118 3.98 -12.11 20.62
N LYS A 119 5.17 -11.77 20.09
CA LYS A 119 5.49 -10.39 19.72
C LYS A 119 4.65 -9.89 18.55
N ALA A 120 4.35 -10.73 17.57
CA ALA A 120 3.45 -10.37 16.47
C ALA A 120 2.05 -10.02 16.98
N PHE A 121 1.53 -10.75 17.97
CA PHE A 121 0.24 -10.51 18.59
C PHE A 121 0.13 -9.12 19.22
N THR A 122 1.24 -8.54 19.71
CA THR A 122 1.23 -7.17 20.30
C THR A 122 0.82 -6.05 19.34
N PHE A 123 0.79 -6.31 18.03
CA PHE A 123 0.32 -5.36 17.02
C PHE A 123 -1.20 -5.39 16.80
N THR A 124 -1.89 -6.39 17.37
CA THR A 124 -3.33 -6.62 17.23
C THR A 124 -4.10 -5.83 18.29
N LEU A 125 -5.30 -5.33 17.98
CA LEU A 125 -6.12 -4.58 18.94
C LEU A 125 -6.53 -5.43 20.15
N GLU A 126 -6.68 -6.74 19.95
CA GLU A 126 -6.98 -7.75 20.97
C GLU A 126 -5.90 -7.79 22.06
N SER A 127 -4.64 -7.47 21.73
CA SER A 127 -3.54 -7.42 22.70
C SER A 127 -3.63 -6.27 23.69
N ASN A 128 -4.46 -5.24 23.41
CA ASN A 128 -4.66 -4.06 24.24
C ASN A 128 -3.37 -3.28 24.61
N THR A 129 -2.27 -3.50 23.89
CA THR A 129 -1.00 -2.81 24.14
C THR A 129 -1.05 -1.35 23.64
N ILE A 130 -0.17 -0.49 24.16
CA ILE A 130 0.03 0.87 23.64
C ILE A 130 0.38 0.84 22.15
N LEU A 131 1.17 -0.16 21.74
CA LEU A 131 1.55 -0.38 20.35
C LEU A 131 0.32 -0.60 19.47
N SER A 132 -0.58 -1.50 19.86
CA SER A 132 -1.77 -1.85 19.07
C SER A 132 -2.71 -0.67 18.79
N ARG A 133 -2.76 0.30 19.71
CA ARG A 133 -3.63 1.48 19.62
C ARG A 133 -2.92 2.70 19.00
N GLY A 134 -1.61 2.59 18.76
CA GLY A 134 -0.79 3.64 18.20
C GLY A 134 -1.05 3.92 16.71
N GLY A 135 -0.39 4.95 16.17
CA GLY A 135 -0.38 5.21 14.73
C GLY A 135 0.62 4.33 13.99
N GLY A 136 0.49 4.22 12.66
CA GLY A 136 1.38 3.34 11.86
C GLY A 136 2.86 3.69 11.95
N GLN A 137 3.22 4.94 12.25
CA GLN A 137 4.62 5.31 12.50
C GLN A 137 5.19 4.61 13.74
N MET A 138 4.38 4.44 14.79
CA MET A 138 4.76 3.70 16.00
C MET A 138 4.94 2.21 15.66
N ALA A 139 3.98 1.61 14.95
CA ALA A 139 4.07 0.22 14.48
C ALA A 139 5.38 -0.05 13.73
N ARG A 140 5.69 0.77 12.73
CA ARG A 140 6.94 0.65 11.96
C ARG A 140 8.19 0.82 12.83
N GLY A 141 8.15 1.78 13.76
CA GLY A 141 9.26 2.07 14.66
C GLY A 141 9.58 0.90 15.60
N PHE A 142 8.55 0.36 16.24
CA PHE A 142 8.65 -0.82 17.10
C PHE A 142 9.07 -2.05 16.30
N GLY A 143 8.39 -2.36 15.19
CA GLY A 143 8.67 -3.57 14.42
C GLY A 143 10.10 -3.68 13.87
N ARG A 144 10.79 -2.55 13.66
CA ARG A 144 12.21 -2.53 13.30
C ARG A 144 13.16 -2.91 14.44
N LYS A 145 12.76 -2.69 15.68
CA LYS A 145 13.59 -2.90 16.88
C LYS A 145 13.23 -4.16 17.63
N LEU A 146 12.02 -4.69 17.38
CA LEU A 146 11.43 -5.73 18.22
C LEU A 146 12.07 -7.11 18.00
N VAL A 147 12.39 -7.46 16.75
CA VAL A 147 13.03 -8.73 16.39
C VAL A 147 14.04 -8.53 15.28
N VAL A 148 15.19 -9.19 15.39
CA VAL A 148 16.18 -9.31 14.31
C VAL A 148 15.89 -10.60 13.55
N LEU A 149 15.59 -10.48 12.25
CA LEU A 149 15.36 -11.65 11.40
C LEU A 149 16.71 -12.27 10.99
N SER A 150 16.80 -13.60 11.01
CA SER A 150 17.92 -14.32 10.40
C SER A 150 17.96 -14.09 8.88
N LYS A 151 19.09 -14.42 8.23
CA LYS A 151 19.21 -14.30 6.76
C LYS A 151 18.12 -15.09 6.02
N ASP A 152 17.80 -16.29 6.50
CA ASP A 152 16.77 -17.14 5.88
C ASP A 152 15.38 -16.53 6.03
N LYS A 153 15.06 -16.00 7.22
CA LYS A 153 13.79 -15.31 7.46
C LYS A 153 13.67 -14.00 6.68
N LEU A 154 14.77 -13.29 6.42
CA LEU A 154 14.78 -12.15 5.52
C LEU A 154 14.52 -12.56 4.06
N LYS A 155 15.06 -13.70 3.62
CA LYS A 155 14.84 -14.24 2.27
C LYS A 155 13.40 -14.71 2.11
N GLU A 156 12.86 -15.41 3.10
CA GLU A 156 11.45 -15.81 3.19
C GLU A 156 10.54 -14.59 3.13
N TRP A 157 10.78 -13.58 3.99
CA TRP A 157 10.02 -12.33 3.97
C TRP A 157 10.10 -11.61 2.62
N GLY A 158 11.29 -11.60 2.00
CA GLY A 158 11.50 -11.04 0.68
C GLY A 158 10.60 -11.62 -0.40
N ARG A 159 10.29 -12.93 -0.31
CA ARG A 159 9.40 -13.65 -1.24
C ARG A 159 7.93 -13.33 -1.04
N ILE A 160 7.49 -13.16 0.21
CA ILE A 160 6.05 -13.09 0.53
C ILE A 160 5.54 -11.67 0.77
N LYS A 161 6.41 -10.70 1.07
CA LYS A 161 6.01 -9.36 1.54
C LYS A 161 5.07 -8.62 0.58
N THR A 162 5.25 -8.76 -0.74
CA THR A 162 4.42 -8.05 -1.73
C THR A 162 2.99 -8.59 -1.68
N GLN A 163 2.85 -9.92 -1.73
CA GLN A 163 1.55 -10.59 -1.64
C GLN A 163 0.87 -10.29 -0.30
N VAL A 164 1.62 -10.38 0.81
CA VAL A 164 1.12 -10.02 2.16
C VAL A 164 0.63 -8.56 2.19
N MET A 165 1.36 -7.61 1.59
CA MET A 165 0.93 -6.21 1.53
C MET A 165 -0.37 -6.06 0.71
N LYS A 166 -0.46 -6.71 -0.46
CA LYS A 166 -1.67 -6.71 -1.29
C LYS A 166 -2.87 -7.23 -0.52
N ASP A 167 -2.74 -8.39 0.13
CA ASP A 167 -3.85 -9.04 0.85
C ASP A 167 -4.32 -8.20 2.05
N ILE A 168 -3.39 -7.60 2.80
CA ILE A 168 -3.71 -6.66 3.88
C ILE A 168 -4.45 -5.44 3.33
N MET A 169 -3.98 -4.86 2.22
CA MET A 169 -4.64 -3.71 1.60
C MET A 169 -6.06 -4.05 1.14
N VAL A 170 -6.26 -5.19 0.48
CA VAL A 170 -7.60 -5.67 0.10
C VAL A 170 -8.49 -5.82 1.34
N ALA A 171 -8.00 -6.50 2.39
CA ALA A 171 -8.75 -6.67 3.63
C ALA A 171 -9.15 -5.33 4.26
N ARG A 172 -8.22 -4.36 4.31
CA ARG A 172 -8.51 -3.00 4.75
C ARG A 172 -9.62 -2.37 3.92
N PHE A 173 -9.41 -2.26 2.61
CA PHE A 173 -10.31 -1.46 1.76
C PHE A 173 -11.67 -2.13 1.58
N MET A 174 -11.81 -3.43 1.82
CA MET A 174 -13.12 -4.09 1.89
C MET A 174 -13.90 -3.76 3.18
N GLN A 175 -13.23 -3.27 4.24
CA GLN A 175 -13.83 -3.00 5.55
C GLN A 175 -13.82 -1.51 5.95
N ASP A 176 -13.07 -0.67 5.24
CA ASP A 176 -12.94 0.78 5.46
C ASP A 176 -13.66 1.53 4.32
N ASP A 177 -14.92 1.90 4.52
CA ASP A 177 -15.76 2.50 3.46
C ASP A 177 -15.17 3.81 2.92
N VAL A 178 -14.65 4.67 3.79
CA VAL A 178 -14.03 5.94 3.39
C VAL A 178 -12.73 5.67 2.63
N GLY A 179 -11.89 4.77 3.15
CA GLY A 179 -10.67 4.36 2.46
C GLY A 179 -10.96 3.74 1.09
N ARG A 180 -11.99 2.89 1.01
CA ARG A 180 -12.43 2.24 -0.23
C ARG A 180 -12.82 3.29 -1.25
N ASP A 181 -13.64 4.23 -0.83
CA ASP A 181 -14.14 5.29 -1.68
C ASP A 181 -13.00 6.15 -2.25
N VAL A 182 -12.04 6.54 -1.39
CA VAL A 182 -10.81 7.22 -1.81
C VAL A 182 -10.04 6.37 -2.82
N LEU A 183 -9.80 5.09 -2.54
CA LEU A 183 -9.02 4.22 -3.41
C LEU A 183 -9.65 4.09 -4.80
N LEU A 184 -10.96 3.85 -4.87
CA LEU A 184 -11.67 3.69 -6.13
C LEU A 184 -11.68 4.99 -6.96
N LYS A 185 -11.85 6.13 -6.29
CA LYS A 185 -11.83 7.46 -6.93
C LYS A 185 -10.44 7.93 -7.40
N THR A 186 -9.39 7.15 -7.15
CA THR A 186 -8.09 7.34 -7.84
C THR A 186 -8.08 6.80 -9.28
N ASN A 187 -9.19 6.21 -9.74
CA ASN A 187 -9.40 5.72 -11.10
C ASN A 187 -8.26 4.79 -11.56
N SER A 188 -7.65 5.05 -12.72
CA SER A 188 -6.51 4.30 -13.27
C SER A 188 -5.15 4.95 -12.98
N ALA A 189 -5.11 6.00 -12.15
CA ALA A 189 -3.86 6.70 -11.87
C ALA A 189 -2.83 5.76 -11.23
N GLN A 190 -1.56 5.99 -11.56
CA GLN A 190 -0.43 5.38 -10.86
C GLN A 190 -0.32 6.02 -9.47
N LEU A 191 -0.10 5.18 -8.46
CA LEU A 191 -0.03 5.62 -7.07
C LEU A 191 1.42 5.59 -6.61
N HIS A 192 1.96 6.76 -6.30
CA HIS A 192 3.37 6.92 -5.93
C HIS A 192 3.49 7.31 -4.46
N HIS A 193 4.21 6.50 -3.69
CA HIS A 193 4.60 6.86 -2.34
C HIS A 193 5.92 7.64 -2.38
N ILE A 194 5.95 8.80 -1.73
CA ILE A 194 7.15 9.64 -1.65
C ILE A 194 7.55 9.90 -0.20
N ARG A 195 8.85 9.97 0.06
CA ARG A 195 9.39 10.54 1.31
C ARG A 195 10.19 11.79 0.96
N PRO A 196 10.22 12.80 1.86
CA PRO A 196 11.05 13.97 1.64
C PRO A 196 12.48 13.57 1.25
N ARG A 197 13.00 14.17 0.17
CA ARG A 197 14.37 13.95 -0.35
C ARG A 197 14.66 12.51 -0.82
N GLN A 198 13.64 11.74 -1.17
CA GLN A 198 13.82 10.40 -1.74
C GLN A 198 13.07 10.26 -3.06
N LYS A 199 13.57 9.38 -3.95
CA LYS A 199 12.85 8.98 -5.15
C LYS A 199 11.51 8.35 -4.76
N SER A 200 10.45 8.70 -5.47
CA SER A 200 9.17 8.05 -5.29
C SER A 200 9.24 6.56 -5.65
N ILE A 201 8.36 5.79 -5.04
CA ILE A 201 8.18 4.38 -5.32
C ILE A 201 6.73 4.22 -5.79
N ARG A 202 6.53 3.65 -6.98
CA ARG A 202 5.21 3.26 -7.43
C ARG A 202 4.72 2.11 -6.55
N MET A 203 3.50 2.22 -6.07
CA MET A 203 2.89 1.29 -5.13
C MET A 203 1.98 0.35 -5.89
N ILE A 204 2.61 -0.59 -6.60
CA ILE A 204 1.92 -1.56 -7.47
C ILE A 204 0.94 -2.40 -6.65
N GLU A 205 1.29 -2.71 -5.40
CA GLU A 205 0.44 -3.50 -4.48
C GLU A 205 -0.89 -2.79 -4.17
N LEU A 206 -0.87 -1.46 -4.08
CA LEU A 206 -2.07 -0.66 -3.85
C LEU A 206 -2.95 -0.57 -5.10
N GLU A 207 -2.32 -0.50 -6.28
CA GLU A 207 -3.02 -0.56 -7.57
C GLU A 207 -3.64 -1.96 -7.81
N CYS A 208 -2.91 -3.04 -7.49
CA CYS A 208 -3.39 -4.42 -7.45
C CYS A 208 -4.59 -4.55 -6.49
N ALA A 209 -4.48 -4.01 -5.27
CA ALA A 209 -5.55 -4.04 -4.29
C ALA A 209 -6.81 -3.29 -4.77
N ARG A 210 -6.64 -2.12 -5.43
CA ARG A 210 -7.75 -1.38 -6.06
C ARG A 210 -8.48 -2.25 -7.08
N ALA A 211 -7.76 -2.91 -7.98
CA ALA A 211 -8.36 -3.80 -8.97
C ALA A 211 -9.11 -4.97 -8.32
N LYS A 212 -8.51 -5.60 -7.30
CA LYS A 212 -9.15 -6.72 -6.60
C LYS A 212 -10.41 -6.30 -5.84
N VAL A 213 -10.41 -5.11 -5.23
CA VAL A 213 -11.60 -4.55 -4.57
C VAL A 213 -12.73 -4.32 -5.59
N VAL A 214 -12.44 -3.79 -6.77
CA VAL A 214 -13.45 -3.65 -7.85
C VAL A 214 -14.03 -5.02 -8.23
N GLU A 215 -13.17 -6.01 -8.45
CA GLU A 215 -13.60 -7.38 -8.79
C GLU A 215 -14.53 -7.97 -7.72
N LEU A 216 -14.16 -7.86 -6.43
CA LEU A 216 -14.94 -8.41 -5.31
C LEU A 216 -16.27 -7.69 -5.04
N LEU A 217 -16.40 -6.43 -5.48
CA LEU A 217 -17.66 -5.70 -5.40
C LEU A 217 -18.60 -6.02 -6.55
N SER A 218 -18.06 -6.34 -7.74
CA SER A 218 -18.85 -6.67 -8.93
C SER A 218 -19.44 -8.09 -8.91
N THR A 219 -18.95 -8.96 -8.02
CA THR A 219 -19.43 -10.35 -7.87
C THR A 219 -20.48 -10.53 -6.78
N LYS A 220 -20.88 -9.45 -6.10
CA LYS A 220 -21.96 -9.43 -5.10
C LYS A 220 -23.24 -8.86 -5.69
#